data_AF-A0A9E4C0F7-F1
#
_entry.id   AF-A0A9E4C0F7-F1
#
_cell.length_a   1.000
_cell.length_b   1.000
_cell.length_c   1.000
_cell.angle_alpha   90.00
_cell.angle_beta   90.00
_cell.angle_gamma   90.00
#
_symmetry.space_group_name_H-M   'P 1'
#
loop_
_entity.id
_entity.type
_entity.pdbx_description
1 polymer ?
#
loop_
_entity_poly.entity_id
_entity_poly.type
_entity_poly.pdbx_seq_one_letter_code
_entity_poly.pdbx_strand_id
1 'polypeptide(L)' 'MLAVNLDPEASQHSAEDVDPRELDKFNDRAREWWNPNGPFQALHDINPIRIEFITDRADVAGTRALDIGCGGGIVSESLA' A
#
# COMPACT_ATOMS: atom_id res chain seq x y z
N MET A 1 10.14 14.05 -14.59
CA MET A 1 10.73 13.25 -13.50
C MET A 1 10.88 14.15 -12.28
N LEU A 2 9.85 14.22 -11.44
CA LEU A 2 9.99 14.87 -10.14
C LEU A 2 10.60 13.82 -9.21
N ALA A 3 11.89 13.95 -8.92
CA ALA A 3 12.49 13.23 -7.82
C ALA A 3 11.84 13.75 -6.53
N VAL A 4 11.20 12.87 -5.77
CA VAL A 4 10.82 13.19 -4.40
C VAL A 4 12.14 13.33 -3.65
N ASN A 5 12.57 14.55 -3.36
CA ASN A 5 13.70 14.78 -2.47
C ASN A 5 13.27 14.28 -1.09
N LEU A 6 13.79 13.13 -0.69
CA LEU A 6 13.71 12.67 0.69
C LEU A 6 14.74 13.50 1.46
N ASP A 7 14.27 14.55 2.13
CA ASP A 7 15.11 15.32 3.03
C ASP A 7 15.67 14.37 4.11
N PRO A 8 17.00 14.23 4.23
CA PRO A 8 17.62 13.27 5.15
C PRO A 8 17.43 13.63 6.64
N GLU A 9 16.76 14.75 6.95
CA GLU A 9 16.46 15.21 8.32
C GLU A 9 14.98 15.06 8.73
N ALA A 10 14.10 14.52 7.88
CA ALA A 10 12.77 14.09 8.33
C ALA A 10 12.90 12.71 9.00
N SER A 11 12.50 12.42 10.24
CA SER A 11 11.76 13.14 11.26
C SER A 11 11.92 12.37 12.57
N GLN A 12 11.94 13.06 13.72
CA GLN A 12 11.47 12.48 14.97
C GLN A 12 9.95 12.24 14.85
N HIS A 13 9.52 11.01 14.58
CA HIS A 13 8.08 10.69 14.58
C HIS A 13 7.58 10.53 16.01
N SER A 14 6.73 11.46 16.47
CA SER A 14 5.88 11.23 17.64
C SER A 14 4.83 10.17 17.28
N ALA A 15 4.40 9.37 18.26
CA ALA A 15 3.36 8.33 18.10
C ALA A 15 1.95 8.91 17.83
N GLU A 16 1.86 10.16 17.36
CA GLU A 16 0.62 10.94 17.24
C GLU A 16 -0.07 10.75 15.89
N ASP A 17 0.63 10.32 14.84
CA ASP A 17 0.08 10.11 13.49
C ASP A 17 -0.50 8.70 13.25
N VAL A 18 -0.61 7.87 14.30
CA VAL A 18 -1.12 6.50 14.21
C VAL A 18 -2.28 6.31 15.17
N ASP A 19 -3.43 5.83 14.69
CA ASP A 19 -4.53 5.37 15.54
C ASP A 19 -4.35 3.87 15.86
N PRO A 20 -4.04 3.50 17.11
CA PRO A 20 -3.84 2.10 17.48
C PRO A 20 -5.07 1.23 17.22
N ARG A 21 -6.27 1.79 17.29
CA ARG A 21 -7.53 1.04 17.14
C ARG A 21 -7.74 0.58 15.70
N GLU A 22 -7.35 1.40 14.73
CA GLU A 22 -7.39 0.99 13.33
C GLU A 22 -6.32 -0.07 13.05
N LEU A 23 -5.13 0.06 13.64
CA LEU A 23 -4.08 -0.95 13.50
C LEU A 23 -4.55 -2.32 14.02
N ASP A 24 -5.14 -2.38 15.21
CA ASP A 24 -5.67 -3.60 15.80
C ASP A 24 -6.75 -4.25 14.91
N LYS A 25 -7.69 -3.45 14.40
CA LYS A 25 -8.74 -3.91 13.49
C LYS A 25 -8.19 -4.57 12.22
N PHE A 26 -7.11 -4.06 11.64
CA PHE A 26 -6.46 -4.67 10.48
C PHE A 26 -5.63 -5.91 10.88
N ASN A 27 -4.93 -5.86 12.01
CA ASN A 27 -4.15 -6.99 12.54
C ASN A 27 -5.01 -8.22 12.82
N ASP A 28 -6.19 -8.03 13.42
CA ASP A 28 -7.14 -9.10 13.73
C ASP A 28 -7.57 -9.91 12.50
N ARG A 29 -7.47 -9.30 11.31
CA ARG A 29 -7.88 -9.89 10.02
C ARG A 29 -6.69 -10.15 9.10
N ALA A 30 -5.45 -9.99 9.56
CA ALA A 30 -4.25 -10.04 8.71
C ALA A 30 -4.15 -11.32 7.88
N ARG A 31 -4.52 -12.47 8.46
CA ARG A 31 -4.50 -13.78 7.78
C ARG A 31 -5.49 -13.91 6.61
N GLU A 32 -6.49 -13.03 6.53
CA GLU A 32 -7.54 -13.08 5.51
C GLU A 32 -7.25 -12.16 4.32
N TRP A 33 -6.11 -11.48 4.30
CA TRP A 33 -5.78 -10.48 3.27
C TRP A 33 -5.89 -11.03 1.85
N TRP A 34 -5.50 -12.28 1.66
CA TRP A 34 -5.48 -12.97 0.36
C TRP A 34 -6.67 -13.90 0.11
N ASN A 35 -7.72 -13.83 0.95
CA ASN A 35 -8.98 -14.51 0.65
C ASN A 35 -9.82 -13.63 -0.30
N PRO A 36 -10.01 -14.00 -1.58
CA PRO A 36 -10.74 -13.18 -2.55
C PRO A 36 -12.24 -13.05 -2.22
N ASN A 37 -12.79 -13.93 -1.38
CA ASN A 37 -14.17 -13.86 -0.91
C ASN A 37 -14.25 -13.44 0.57
N GLY A 38 -13.16 -12.89 1.12
CA GLY A 38 -13.03 -12.50 2.52
C GLY A 38 -13.34 -11.02 2.76
N PRO A 39 -13.02 -10.52 3.97
CA PRO A 39 -13.27 -9.13 4.36
C PRO A 39 -12.61 -8.08 3.46
N PHE A 40 -11.57 -8.46 2.72
CA PHE A 40 -10.81 -7.60 1.81
C PHE A 40 -11.14 -7.84 0.32
N GLN A 41 -12.22 -8.57 0.00
CA GLN A 41 -12.66 -8.85 -1.38
C GLN A 41 -12.63 -7.60 -2.28
N ALA A 42 -13.18 -6.48 -1.78
CA ALA A 42 -13.22 -5.24 -2.56
C ALA A 42 -11.82 -4.73 -2.97
N LEU A 43 -10.76 -5.02 -2.20
CA LEU A 43 -9.39 -4.69 -2.56
C LEU A 43 -8.87 -5.56 -3.70
N HIS A 44 -9.27 -6.84 -3.76
CA HIS A 44 -8.94 -7.73 -4.86
C HIS A 44 -9.67 -7.32 -6.14
N ASP A 45 -10.98 -7.08 -6.04
CA ASP A 45 -11.82 -6.73 -7.18
C ASP A 45 -11.37 -5.43 -7.86
N ILE A 46 -10.97 -4.43 -7.07
CA ILE A 46 -10.52 -3.14 -7.60
C ILE A 46 -9.05 -3.15 -8.07
N ASN A 47 -8.25 -4.13 -7.64
CA ASN A 47 -6.80 -4.14 -7.88
C ASN A 47 -6.44 -4.06 -9.37
N PRO A 48 -7.05 -4.82 -10.30
CA PRO A 48 -6.73 -4.72 -11.73
C PRO A 48 -6.83 -3.28 -12.28
N ILE A 49 -7.89 -2.56 -11.92
CA ILE A 49 -8.12 -1.17 -12.37
C ILE A 49 -7.12 -0.21 -11.72
N ARG A 50 -6.70 -0.46 -10.46
CA ARG A 50 -5.66 0.33 -9.80
C ARG A 50 -4.31 0.16 -10.50
N ILE A 51 -3.95 -1.07 -10.85
CA ILE A 51 -2.70 -1.35 -11.54
C ILE A 51 -2.69 -0.68 -12.92
N GLU A 52 -3.76 -0.82 -13.70
CA GLU A 52 -3.92 -0.13 -14.98
C GLU A 52 -3.76 1.40 -14.81
N PHE A 53 -4.45 1.99 -13.85
CA PHE A 53 -4.37 3.44 -13.58
C PHE A 53 -2.94 3.90 -13.27
N ILE A 54 -2.19 3.13 -12.47
CA ILE A 54 -0.80 3.42 -12.09
C ILE A 54 0.11 3.30 -13.31
N THR A 55 0.05 2.19 -14.04
CA THR A 55 0.93 1.91 -15.19
C THR A 55 0.67 2.84 -16.37
N ASP A 56 -0.56 3.36 -16.50
CA ASP A 56 -0.90 4.37 -17.52
C ASP A 56 -0.27 5.74 -17.23
N ARG A 57 0.11 6.01 -15.98
CA ARG A 57 0.56 7.33 -15.52
C ARG A 57 2.01 7.37 -15.12
N ALA A 58 2.59 6.23 -14.79
CA ALA A 58 3.97 6.10 -14.39
C ALA A 58 4.58 4.85 -15.02
N ASP A 59 5.78 5.02 -15.57
CA ASP A 59 6.64 3.88 -15.90
C ASP A 59 7.19 3.33 -14.59
N VAL A 60 6.57 2.26 -14.10
CA VAL A 60 6.93 1.62 -12.82
C VAL A 60 7.92 0.48 -13.01
N ALA A 61 8.05 -0.06 -14.23
CA ALA A 61 8.87 -1.21 -14.51
C ALA A 61 10.37 -0.89 -14.29
N GLY A 62 11.03 -1.69 -13.45
CA GLY A 62 12.45 -1.47 -13.13
C GLY A 62 12.72 -0.21 -12.29
N THR A 63 11.68 0.46 -11.79
CA THR A 63 11.82 1.60 -10.87
C THR A 63 11.72 1.17 -9.42
N ARG A 64 12.13 2.05 -8.51
CA ARG A 64 11.90 1.87 -7.08
C ARG A 64 10.55 2.50 -6.70
N ALA A 65 9.60 1.68 -6.28
CA ALA A 65 8.30 2.11 -5.80
C ALA A 65 8.17 1.96 -4.26
N LEU A 66 7.28 2.73 -3.66
CA LEU A 66 6.93 2.65 -2.23
C LEU A 66 5.40 2.70 -2.10
N ASP A 67 4.82 1.64 -1.53
CA ASP A 67 3.39 1.54 -1.22
C ASP A 67 3.16 1.83 0.27
N ILE A 68 2.67 3.04 0.59
CA ILE A 68 2.44 3.47 1.96
C ILE A 68 1.11 2.90 2.47
N GLY A 69 1.17 2.10 3.53
CA GLY A 69 0.00 1.39 4.04
C GLY A 69 -0.31 0.12 3.24
N CYS A 70 0.72 -0.56 2.72
CA CYS A 70 0.60 -1.73 1.86
C CYS A 70 -0.20 -2.90 2.47
N GLY A 71 -0.24 -2.99 3.81
CA GLY A 71 -0.92 -4.09 4.50
C GLY A 71 -0.43 -5.44 4.02
N GLY A 72 -1.34 -6.35 3.67
CA GLY A 72 -0.99 -7.66 3.09
C GLY A 72 -0.49 -7.63 1.65
N GLY A 73 -0.18 -6.47 1.08
CA GLY A 73 0.68 -6.36 -0.10
C GLY A 73 0.00 -6.56 -1.46
N ILE A 74 -1.34 -6.49 -1.55
CA ILE A 74 -2.08 -6.75 -2.80
C ILE A 74 -1.57 -5.88 -3.97
N VAL A 75 -1.36 -4.58 -3.73
CA VAL A 75 -0.85 -3.65 -4.75
C VAL A 75 0.66 -3.85 -4.95
N SER A 76 1.45 -3.85 -3.87
CA SER A 76 2.90 -4.07 -3.93
C SER A 76 3.30 -5.32 -4.72
N GLU A 77 2.63 -6.45 -4.47
CA GLU A 77 2.93 -7.72 -5.17
C GLU A 77 2.53 -7.66 -6.65
N SER A 78 1.49 -6.90 -6.99
CA SER A 78 1.09 -6.70 -8.39
C SER A 78 2.02 -5.75 -9.16
N LEU A 79 2.77 -4.90 -8.44
CA LEU A 79 3.76 -3.98 -9.02
C LEU A 79 5.19 -4.55 -9.06
N ALA A 80 5.41 -5.71 -8.42
CA ALA A 80 6.72 -6.33 -8.26
C ALA A 80 7.21 -7.10 -9.50
#